data_AF-A0A806TE19-F1
#
_entry.id   AF-A0A806TE19-F1
#
_cell.length_a   1.000
_cell.length_b   1.000
_cell.length_c   1.000
_cell.angle_alpha   90.00
_cell.angle_beta   90.00
_cell.angle_gamma   90.00
#
_symmetry.space_group_name_H-M   'P 1'
#
loop_
_entity.id
_entity.type
_entity.pdbx_description
1 polymer ?
#
loop_
_entity_poly.entity_id
_entity_poly.type
_entity_poly.pdbx_seq_one_letter_code
_entity_poly.pdbx_strand_id
1 'polypeptide(L)'
;MATTRIDVKPAVLHWVQEASNGTLNEAWTNKIDKWIKNESKPTLNQLKDLSKKAQIPFGYFFLDNWSPVNKIDNLNRDFFVLCHD
;
A
#
# COMPACT_ATOMS: atom_id res chain seq x y z
N MET A 1 8.71 -21.42 -8.07
CA MET A 1 8.81 -19.95 -8.24
C MET A 1 9.06 -19.33 -6.88
N ALA A 2 10.13 -18.55 -6.71
CA ALA A 2 10.47 -17.97 -5.41
C ALA A 2 9.48 -16.87 -5.02
N THR A 3 8.72 -17.05 -3.94
CA THR A 3 7.83 -16.02 -3.43
C THR A 3 8.65 -15.06 -2.57
N THR A 4 8.87 -13.85 -3.06
CA THR A 4 9.61 -12.82 -2.30
C THR A 4 8.63 -12.16 -1.34
N ARG A 5 8.82 -12.41 -0.03
CA ARG A 5 8.05 -11.78 1.04
C ARG A 5 8.74 -10.49 1.44
N ILE A 6 7.97 -9.42 1.55
CA ILE A 6 8.46 -8.10 1.90
C ILE A 6 8.02 -7.79 3.32
N ASP A 7 8.96 -7.28 4.11
CA ASP A 7 8.67 -6.76 5.44
C ASP A 7 8.18 -5.32 5.29
N VAL A 8 6.87 -5.12 5.35
CA VAL A 8 6.25 -3.80 5.23
C VAL A 8 5.89 -3.33 6.62
N LYS A 9 6.27 -2.09 6.96
CA LYS A 9 5.95 -1.50 8.26
C LYS A 9 4.44 -1.35 8.45
N PRO A 10 3.90 -1.62 9.64
CA PRO A 10 2.47 -1.46 9.93
C PRO A 10 1.99 -0.01 9.76
N ALA A 11 2.86 0.99 9.97
CA ALA A 11 2.53 2.39 9.74
C ALA A 11 2.15 2.69 8.28
N VAL A 12 2.88 2.12 7.31
CA VAL A 12 2.58 2.29 5.88
C VAL A 12 1.29 1.57 5.51
N LEU A 13 1.05 0.39 6.11
CA LEU A 13 -0.19 -0.36 5.90
C LEU A 13 -1.42 0.36 6.45
N HIS A 14 -1.30 0.99 7.62
CA HIS A 14 -2.33 1.88 8.18
C HIS A 14 -2.65 3.03 7.23
N TRP A 15 -1.61 3.75 6.78
CA TRP A 15 -1.79 4.84 5.82
C TRP A 15 -2.46 4.37 4.52
N VAL A 16 -2.07 3.22 3.98
CA VAL A 16 -2.70 2.65 2.78
C VAL A 16 -4.17 2.34 3.03
N GLN A 17 -4.52 1.78 4.20
CA GLN A 17 -5.90 1.50 4.55
C GLN A 17 -6.73 2.79 4.64
N GLU A 18 -6.19 3.84 5.26
CA GLU A 18 -6.83 5.16 5.34
C GLU A 18 -6.94 5.83 3.96
N ALA A 19 -5.89 5.79 3.16
CA ALA A 19 -5.86 6.36 1.82
C ALA A 19 -6.79 5.63 0.84
N SER A 20 -7.02 4.34 1.06
CA SER A 20 -7.89 3.50 0.22
C SER A 20 -9.32 3.37 0.77
N ASN A 21 -9.72 4.20 1.75
CA ASN A 21 -10.99 4.10 2.45
C ASN A 21 -12.19 4.13 1.47
N GLY A 22 -12.71 2.94 1.16
CA GLY A 22 -13.83 2.71 0.23
C GLY A 22 -13.45 2.04 -1.10
N THR A 23 -12.16 2.00 -1.48
CA THR A 23 -11.69 1.44 -2.76
C THR A 23 -11.28 -0.04 -2.64
N LEU A 24 -10.93 -0.49 -1.43
CA LEU A 24 -10.53 -1.89 -1.19
C LEU A 24 -11.72 -2.77 -0.79
N ASN A 25 -11.83 -3.93 -1.43
CA ASN A 25 -12.77 -4.97 -0.99
C ASN A 25 -12.39 -5.52 0.39
N GLU A 26 -13.37 -6.05 1.10
CA GLU A 26 -13.20 -6.66 2.43
C GLU A 26 -12.06 -7.70 2.50
N ALA A 27 -11.86 -8.48 1.44
CA ALA A 27 -10.77 -9.45 1.36
C ALA A 27 -9.37 -8.81 1.43
N TRP A 28 -9.20 -7.58 0.92
CA TRP A 28 -7.95 -6.82 1.05
C TRP A 28 -7.81 -6.21 2.42
N THR A 29 -8.89 -5.63 2.96
CA THR A 29 -8.92 -5.12 4.33
C THR A 29 -8.51 -6.20 5.34
N ASN A 30 -9.04 -7.42 5.21
CA ASN A 30 -8.67 -8.54 6.08
C ASN A 30 -7.19 -8.95 5.94
N LYS A 31 -6.63 -8.90 4.72
CA LYS A 31 -5.20 -9.19 4.50
C LYS A 31 -4.31 -8.13 5.12
N ILE A 32 -4.65 -6.85 4.93
CA ILE A 32 -3.91 -5.71 5.48
C ILE A 32 -3.93 -5.76 7.01
N ASP A 33 -5.08 -6.03 7.63
CA ASP A 33 -5.20 -6.21 9.08
C ASP A 33 -4.24 -7.31 9.61
N LYS A 34 -4.19 -8.47 8.94
CA LYS A 34 -3.23 -9.54 9.26
C LYS A 34 -1.78 -9.13 9.12
N TRP A 35 -1.47 -8.27 8.15
CA TRP A 35 -0.12 -7.76 7.94
C TRP A 35 0.25 -6.73 9.01
N ILE A 36 -0.69 -5.87 9.42
CA ILE A 36 -0.52 -4.91 10.52
C ILE A 36 -0.26 -5.66 11.83
N LYS A 37 -0.99 -6.74 12.08
CA LYS A 37 -0.80 -7.62 13.25
C LYS A 37 0.44 -8.50 13.18
N ASN A 38 1.21 -8.41 12.09
CA ASN A 38 2.39 -9.23 11.85
C ASN A 38 2.08 -10.76 11.85
N GLU A 39 0.83 -11.16 11.63
CA GLU A 39 0.40 -12.56 11.51
C GLU A 39 0.80 -13.15 10.14
N SER A 40 0.92 -12.30 9.12
CA SER A 40 1.32 -12.71 7.78
C SER A 40 2.16 -11.64 7.12
N LYS A 41 3.09 -12.05 6.24
CA LYS A 41 3.91 -11.11 5.46
C LYS A 41 3.38 -10.98 4.05
N PRO A 42 3.19 -9.75 3.54
CA PRO A 42 2.77 -9.56 2.16
C PRO A 42 3.85 -10.07 1.20
N THR A 43 3.39 -10.62 0.08
CA THR A 43 4.26 -10.96 -1.04
C THR A 43 4.39 -9.79 -2.01
N LEU A 44 5.48 -9.76 -2.78
CA LEU A 44 5.71 -8.75 -3.82
C LEU A 44 4.52 -8.61 -4.78
N ASN A 45 3.92 -9.72 -5.18
CA ASN A 45 2.75 -9.74 -6.06
C ASN A 45 1.51 -9.14 -5.37
N GLN A 46 1.30 -9.44 -4.08
CA GLN A 46 0.18 -8.88 -3.33
C GLN A 46 0.32 -7.37 -3.15
N LEU A 47 1.53 -6.87 -2.88
CA LEU A 47 1.79 -5.44 -2.80
C LEU A 47 1.55 -4.74 -4.14
N LYS A 48 1.95 -5.37 -5.27
CA LYS A 48 1.68 -4.85 -6.62
C LYS A 48 0.18 -4.81 -6.93
N ASP A 49 -0.57 -5.80 -6.49
CA ASP A 49 -2.02 -5.85 -6.71
C ASP A 49 -2.74 -4.85 -5.80
N LEU A 50 -2.29 -4.73 -4.55
CA LEU A 50 -2.77 -3.73 -3.61
C LEU A 50 -2.50 -2.32 -4.11
N SER A 51 -1.32 -2.04 -4.62
CA SER A 51 -0.94 -0.71 -5.13
C SER A 51 -1.89 -0.26 -6.26
N LYS A 52 -2.25 -1.17 -7.17
CA LYS A 52 -3.21 -0.91 -8.24
C LYS A 52 -4.61 -0.59 -7.71
N LYS A 53 -5.08 -1.36 -6.71
CA LYS A 53 -6.42 -1.19 -6.12
C LYS A 53 -6.53 0.03 -5.21
N ALA A 54 -5.53 0.23 -4.38
CA ALA A 54 -5.39 1.36 -3.47
C ALA A 54 -5.13 2.68 -4.22
N GLN A 55 -4.81 2.60 -5.51
CA GLN A 55 -4.40 3.75 -6.31
C GLN A 55 -3.14 4.44 -5.76
N ILE A 56 -2.22 3.66 -5.18
CA ILE A 56 -0.99 4.13 -4.53
C ILE A 56 0.21 3.55 -5.29
N PRO A 57 1.28 4.33 -5.54
CA PRO A 57 2.44 3.80 -6.23
C PRO A 57 3.16 2.73 -5.37
N PHE A 58 3.46 1.60 -6.00
CA PHE A 58 4.09 0.44 -5.34
C PHE A 58 5.38 0.79 -4.57
N GLY A 59 6.14 1.77 -5.02
CA GLY A 59 7.38 2.20 -4.35
C GLY A 59 7.18 2.70 -2.92
N TYR A 60 5.98 3.20 -2.58
CA TYR A 60 5.71 3.73 -1.24
C TYR A 60 5.70 2.66 -0.14
N PHE A 61 5.42 1.40 -0.48
CA PHE A 61 5.42 0.28 0.46
C PHE A 61 6.82 -0.08 0.98
N PHE A 62 7.88 0.41 0.33
CA PHE A 62 9.28 0.14 0.66
C PHE A 62 9.95 1.29 1.43
N LEU A 63 9.20 2.35 1.73
CA LEU A 63 9.72 3.48 2.49
C LEU A 63 9.81 3.08 3.97
N ASP A 64 11.04 2.96 4.48
CA ASP A 64 11.30 2.60 5.88
C ASP A 64 10.80 3.67 6.86
N ASN A 65 10.82 4.94 6.42
CA ASN A 65 10.40 6.09 7.21
C ASN A 65 9.27 6.87 6.50
N TRP A 66 8.03 6.36 6.58
CA TRP A 66 6.86 7.22 6.41
C TRP A 66 6.76 8.12 7.64
N SER A 67 7.44 9.25 7.62
CA SER A 67 7.24 10.30 8.63
C SER A 67 6.08 11.19 8.14
N PRO A 68 4.96 11.28 8.87
CA PRO A 68 3.86 12.18 8.50
C PRO A 68 4.23 13.67 8.56
N VAL A 69 5.47 14.01 8.97
CA VAL A 69 5.94 15.38 9.19
C VAL A 69 6.66 16.02 8.00
N ASN A 70 6.91 15.30 6.91
CA ASN A 70 7.30 15.95 5.66
C ASN A 70 6.19 15.77 4.63
N LYS A 71 5.26 16.73 4.65
CA LYS A 71 4.37 17.06 3.53
C LYS A 71 5.12 16.77 2.22
N ILE A 72 4.77 15.68 1.55
CA ILE A 72 4.87 15.66 0.10
C ILE A 72 3.64 16.44 -0.38
N ASP A 73 3.63 17.73 -0.05
CA ASP A 73 2.90 18.72 -0.80
C ASP A 73 3.42 18.58 -2.23
N ASN A 74 2.51 18.29 -3.16
CA ASN A 74 2.71 18.52 -4.58
C ASN A 74 3.67 17.56 -5.34
N LEU A 75 3.33 16.27 -5.47
CA LEU A 75 3.88 15.45 -6.57
C LEU A 75 3.09 14.19 -7.01
N ASN A 76 1.95 13.82 -6.40
CA ASN A 76 1.26 12.56 -6.80
C ASN A 76 -0.27 12.61 -6.92
N ARG A 77 -0.87 13.79 -7.15
CA ARG A 77 -2.27 13.86 -7.59
C ARG A 77 -2.42 13.95 -9.12
N ASP A 78 -1.32 13.85 -9.86
CA ASP A 78 -1.29 13.96 -11.33
C ASP A 78 -0.97 12.62 -12.01
N PHE A 79 -0.23 11.71 -11.36
CA PHE A 79 0.05 10.38 -11.92
C PHE A 79 -1.15 9.43 -11.95
N PHE A 80 -2.22 9.72 -11.20
CA PHE A 80 -3.38 8.84 -11.16
C PHE A 80 -4.41 9.08 -12.27
N VAL A 81 -4.21 10.10 -13.12
CA VAL A 81 -5.12 10.46 -14.22
C VAL A 81 -4.70 9.90 -15.59
N LEU A 82 -3.93 8.81 -15.62
CA LEU A 82 -3.42 8.22 -16.88
C LEU A 82 -3.75 6.73 -17.09
N CYS A 83 -4.72 6.17 -16.36
CA CYS A 83 -5.20 4.79 -16.57
C CYS A 83 -6.72 4.70 -16.81
N HIS A 84 -7.32 5.72 -17.42
CA HIS A 84 -8.65 5.61 -18.02
C HIS A 84 -8.53 6.07 -19.47
N ASP A 85 -8.18 5.13 -20.34
CA ASP A 85 -8.57 5.14 -21.76
C ASP A 85 -9.73 4.15 -21.89
#